data_AF-A0A8C9V7Q0-F1
#
_entry.id   AF-A0A8C9V7Q0-F1
#
_cell.length_a   1.000
_cell.length_b   1.000
_cell.length_c   1.000
_cell.angle_alpha   90.00
_cell.angle_beta   90.00
_cell.angle_gamma   90.00
#
_symmetry.space_group_name_H-M   'P 1'
#
loop_
_entity.id
_entity.type
_entity.pdbx_description
1 polymer ?
#
loop_
_entity_poly.entity_id
_entity_poly.type
_entity_poly.pdbx_seq_one_letter_code
_entity_poly.pdbx_strand_id
1 'polypeptide(L)'
;MMMDFLSLFALYVLCVLTCMALVCRWSHGAQTPLEKSVTFVSQRFSSCAPRWLQRLFYKFLHRLFHQRTRLFLYLHLLLECAVYAEFAYEVFGYCREMDTQLSSLIVPYVLLAVQSCFFYLCCYRDPGTVTKDNHASQVRVYLYDRRLFQPGVSCSTCLLVKPARSKHCRVCNRCVQRFDHHCVWVNNCIGAQNYRYFLLYLLLTCAMAGDIAVLTADMLFHVVLQADLLHARYIDHNGEQQPAGPRFIIQHLFLTFPRIVFMLGFLVFVFVLLAGYALFHLYLAVVNQTSNEWYKGRAWGCEHCYGIAGHQCSLSSVTASSFYNRGILRNLWEIFHPFTASVKKNK
;
A
#
# COMPACT_ATOMS: atom_id res chain seq x y z
N MET A 1 24.15 9.81 32.35
CA MET A 1 23.83 8.90 31.24
C MET A 1 22.84 9.59 30.31
N MET A 2 23.36 10.35 29.36
CA MET A 2 22.56 10.85 28.24
C MET A 2 22.32 9.63 27.36
N MET A 3 21.07 9.20 27.17
CA MET A 3 20.79 8.18 26.16
C MET A 3 21.36 8.70 24.85
N ASP A 4 22.26 7.94 24.22
CA ASP A 4 22.79 8.36 22.94
C ASP A 4 21.61 8.52 21.96
N PHE A 5 21.73 9.49 21.06
CA PHE A 5 20.66 9.83 20.14
C PHE A 5 20.23 8.59 19.29
N LEU A 6 21.17 7.69 18.99
CA LEU A 6 20.88 6.40 18.34
C LEU A 6 19.91 5.53 19.13
N SER A 7 20.02 5.51 20.46
CA SER A 7 19.11 4.78 21.35
C SER A 7 17.71 5.39 21.31
N LEU A 8 17.60 6.72 21.24
CA LEU A 8 16.32 7.42 21.07
C LEU A 8 15.70 7.14 19.69
N PHE A 9 16.50 7.15 18.62
CA PHE A 9 16.05 6.80 17.29
C PHE A 9 15.62 5.33 17.18
N ALA A 10 16.41 4.41 17.73
CA ALA A 10 16.08 2.99 17.78
C ALA A 10 14.79 2.76 18.59
N LEU A 11 14.61 3.46 19.70
CA LEU A 11 13.37 3.44 20.49
C LEU A 11 12.19 3.97 19.67
N TYR A 12 12.36 5.05 18.91
CA TYR A 12 11.32 5.60 18.04
C TYR A 12 10.93 4.62 16.92
N VAL A 13 11.91 4.07 16.20
CA VAL A 13 11.67 3.07 15.15
C VAL A 13 11.01 1.82 15.74
N LEU A 14 11.50 1.32 16.87
CA LEU A 14 10.89 0.19 17.57
C LEU A 14 9.46 0.51 17.99
N CYS A 15 9.18 1.71 18.49
CA CYS A 15 7.85 2.16 18.86
C CYS A 15 6.92 2.20 17.64
N VAL A 16 7.35 2.76 16.51
CA VAL A 16 6.58 2.78 15.26
C VAL A 16 6.32 1.37 14.75
N LEU A 17 7.34 0.52 14.67
CA LEU A 17 7.22 -0.87 14.21
C LEU A 17 6.34 -1.71 15.14
N THR A 18 6.44 -1.53 16.45
CA THR A 18 5.55 -2.19 17.42
C THR A 18 4.13 -1.70 17.30
N CYS A 19 3.88 -0.39 17.20
CA CYS A 19 2.55 0.17 16.94
C CYS A 19 1.94 -0.45 15.66
N MET A 20 2.71 -0.56 14.59
CA MET A 20 2.26 -1.20 13.36
C MET A 20 1.99 -2.70 13.52
N ALA A 21 2.89 -3.44 14.17
CA ALA A 21 2.70 -4.87 14.42
C ALA A 21 1.45 -5.12 15.28
N LEU A 22 1.19 -4.26 16.27
CA LEU A 22 -0.01 -4.30 17.10
C LEU A 22 -1.26 -3.98 16.28
N VAL A 23 -1.21 -2.98 15.39
CA VAL A 23 -2.31 -2.70 14.44
C VAL A 23 -2.59 -3.90 13.55
N CYS A 24 -1.56 -4.51 12.96
CA CYS A 24 -1.71 -5.70 12.11
C CYS A 24 -2.27 -6.90 12.89
N ARG A 25 -1.75 -7.16 14.10
CA ARG A 25 -2.14 -8.32 14.91
C ARG A 25 -3.57 -8.20 15.46
N TRP A 26 -3.99 -6.99 15.81
CA TRP A 26 -5.34 -6.74 16.31
C TRP A 26 -6.34 -6.26 15.26
N SER A 27 -5.93 -6.11 13.99
CA SER A 27 -6.84 -5.92 12.86
C SER A 27 -7.86 -7.07 12.71
N HIS A 28 -7.62 -8.21 13.36
CA HIS A 28 -8.51 -9.37 13.39
C HIS A 28 -9.47 -9.41 14.59
N GLY A 29 -9.27 -8.54 15.60
CA GLY A 29 -10.20 -8.40 16.73
C GLY A 29 -11.28 -7.35 16.45
N ALA A 30 -12.41 -7.42 17.17
CA ALA A 30 -13.55 -6.51 16.97
C ALA A 30 -13.22 -5.01 17.15
N GLN A 31 -12.08 -4.67 17.79
CA GLN A 31 -11.54 -3.31 17.91
C GLN A 31 -10.00 -3.33 18.01
N THR A 32 -9.32 -2.56 17.16
CA THR A 32 -7.85 -2.38 17.21
C THR A 32 -7.44 -1.46 18.38
N PRO A 33 -6.20 -1.54 18.92
CA PRO A 33 -5.71 -0.58 19.91
C PRO A 33 -5.63 0.83 19.34
N LEU A 34 -5.38 0.95 18.03
CA LEU A 34 -5.42 2.23 17.34
C LEU A 34 -6.85 2.77 17.30
N GLU A 35 -7.88 1.94 17.08
CA GLU A 35 -9.27 2.35 17.23
C GLU A 35 -9.60 2.74 18.67
N LYS A 36 -9.05 2.06 19.69
CA LYS A 36 -9.19 2.45 21.11
C LYS A 36 -8.51 3.78 21.42
N SER A 37 -7.30 4.01 20.89
CA SER A 37 -6.58 5.28 21.05
C SER A 37 -7.24 6.41 20.27
N VAL A 38 -7.74 6.14 19.06
CA VAL A 38 -8.53 7.09 18.26
C VAL A 38 -9.87 7.37 18.93
N THR A 39 -10.55 6.38 19.52
CA THR A 39 -11.77 6.63 20.30
C THR A 39 -11.46 7.37 21.60
N PHE A 40 -10.33 7.12 22.26
CA PHE A 40 -9.90 7.86 23.44
C PHE A 40 -9.55 9.32 23.11
N VAL A 41 -8.76 9.56 22.05
CA VAL A 41 -8.44 10.90 21.55
C VAL A 41 -9.71 11.59 21.04
N SER A 42 -10.58 10.89 20.32
CA SER A 42 -11.89 11.39 19.89
C SER A 42 -12.82 11.69 21.06
N GLN A 43 -12.78 10.90 22.14
CA GLN A 43 -13.50 11.17 23.39
C GLN A 43 -12.96 12.42 24.09
N ARG A 44 -11.64 12.59 24.16
CA ARG A 44 -11.03 13.80 24.74
C ARG A 44 -11.23 15.05 23.89
N PHE A 45 -11.11 14.92 22.58
CA PHE A 45 -11.43 16.00 21.63
C PHE A 45 -12.92 16.31 21.66
N SER A 46 -13.78 15.32 21.90
CA SER A 46 -15.23 15.53 21.97
C SER A 46 -15.71 16.21 23.25
N SER A 47 -14.90 16.17 24.33
CA SER A 47 -15.11 16.98 25.54
C SER A 47 -14.80 18.47 25.35
N CYS A 48 -13.91 18.83 24.42
CA CYS A 48 -13.51 20.22 24.17
C CYS A 48 -14.08 20.83 22.88
N ALA A 49 -14.36 20.01 21.87
CA ALA A 49 -14.85 20.48 20.57
C ALA A 49 -16.38 20.53 20.54
N PRO A 50 -16.99 21.63 20.06
CA PRO A 50 -18.44 21.68 19.87
C PRO A 50 -18.96 20.53 19.00
N ARG A 51 -20.13 19.97 19.33
CA ARG A 51 -20.76 18.86 18.57
C ARG A 51 -20.98 19.17 17.08
N TRP A 52 -21.05 20.44 16.69
CA TRP A 52 -21.14 20.84 15.28
C TRP A 52 -19.81 20.63 14.55
N LEU A 53 -18.68 20.97 15.18
CA LEU A 53 -17.34 20.82 14.62
C LEU A 53 -16.97 19.33 14.44
N GLN A 54 -17.32 18.49 15.42
CA GLN A 54 -17.12 17.04 15.32
C GLN A 54 -17.91 16.43 14.16
N ARG A 55 -19.19 16.81 14.00
CA ARG A 55 -20.03 16.35 12.88
C ARG A 55 -19.47 16.82 11.54
N LEU A 56 -18.93 18.04 11.49
CA LEU A 56 -18.33 18.61 10.29
C LEU A 56 -17.02 17.88 9.92
N PHE A 57 -16.16 17.62 10.91
CA PHE A 57 -14.94 16.83 10.76
C PHE A 57 -15.21 15.40 10.30
N TYR A 58 -16.15 14.69 10.95
CA TYR A 58 -16.52 13.33 10.54
C TYR A 58 -17.11 13.32 9.11
N LYS A 59 -18.00 14.27 8.78
CA LYS A 59 -18.51 14.42 7.41
C LYS A 59 -17.39 14.72 6.42
N PHE A 60 -16.40 15.52 6.79
CA PHE A 60 -15.25 15.83 5.95
C PHE A 60 -14.37 14.60 5.72
N LEU A 61 -13.95 13.90 6.78
CA LEU A 61 -13.17 12.65 6.66
C LEU A 61 -13.91 11.59 5.85
N HIS A 62 -15.20 11.39 6.13
CA HIS A 62 -16.02 10.47 5.36
C HIS A 62 -16.13 10.89 3.89
N ARG A 63 -16.26 12.18 3.59
CA ARG A 63 -16.23 12.68 2.20
C ARG A 63 -14.87 12.47 1.54
N LEU A 64 -13.79 12.62 2.28
CA LEU A 64 -12.44 12.52 1.75
C LEU A 64 -12.03 11.07 1.45
N PHE A 65 -12.29 10.15 2.39
CA PHE A 65 -11.83 8.75 2.32
C PHE A 65 -12.89 7.76 1.82
N HIS A 66 -14.19 8.11 1.89
CA HIS A 66 -15.28 7.18 1.59
C HIS A 66 -16.24 7.67 0.51
N GLN A 67 -16.12 8.91 0.04
CA GLN A 67 -16.84 9.39 -1.13
C GLN A 67 -15.86 9.74 -2.25
N ARG A 68 -16.23 9.37 -3.48
CA ARG A 68 -15.43 9.64 -4.68
C ARG A 68 -15.36 11.15 -4.91
N THR A 69 -14.29 11.78 -4.46
CA THR A 69 -14.06 13.23 -4.60
C THR A 69 -12.77 13.48 -5.37
N ARG A 70 -12.79 14.49 -6.24
CA ARG A 70 -11.57 14.94 -6.93
C ARG A 70 -10.55 15.56 -5.95
N LEU A 71 -11.02 16.01 -4.79
CA LEU A 71 -10.18 16.55 -3.73
C LEU A 71 -9.09 15.57 -3.30
N PHE A 72 -9.43 14.29 -3.13
CA PHE A 72 -8.44 13.28 -2.75
C PHE A 72 -7.30 13.16 -3.78
N LEU A 73 -7.64 13.17 -5.08
CA LEU A 73 -6.66 13.15 -6.16
C LEU A 73 -5.72 14.35 -6.08
N TYR A 74 -6.27 15.57 -5.93
CA TYR A 74 -5.45 16.78 -5.84
C TYR A 74 -4.55 16.81 -4.60
N LEU A 75 -5.06 16.35 -3.45
CA LEU A 75 -4.27 16.28 -2.22
C LEU A 75 -3.13 15.26 -2.33
N HIS A 76 -3.36 14.13 -3.00
CA HIS A 76 -2.30 13.13 -3.23
C HIS A 76 -1.22 13.68 -4.15
N LEU A 77 -1.59 14.30 -5.28
CA LEU A 77 -0.65 14.91 -6.21
C LEU A 77 0.12 16.07 -5.55
N LEU A 78 -0.55 16.89 -4.73
CA LEU A 78 0.11 17.95 -3.96
C LEU A 78 1.15 17.39 -2.99
N LEU A 79 0.83 16.30 -2.29
CA LEU A 79 1.76 15.63 -1.39
C LEU A 79 2.97 15.07 -2.13
N GLU A 80 2.75 14.42 -3.28
CA GLU A 80 3.83 13.92 -4.14
C GLU A 80 4.74 15.06 -4.63
N CYS A 81 4.14 16.16 -5.12
CA CYS A 81 4.90 17.35 -5.52
C CYS A 81 5.70 17.95 -4.37
N ALA A 82 5.14 18.00 -3.16
CA ALA A 82 5.85 18.50 -1.98
C ALA A 82 7.05 17.62 -1.60
N VAL A 83 6.89 16.29 -1.62
CA VAL A 83 7.99 15.35 -1.36
C VAL A 83 9.10 15.51 -2.40
N TYR A 84 8.74 15.68 -3.67
CA TYR A 84 9.72 15.90 -4.74
C TYR A 84 10.40 17.26 -4.69
N ALA A 85 9.70 18.30 -4.27
CA ALA A 85 10.29 19.61 -4.03
C ALA A 85 11.32 19.55 -2.89
N GLU A 86 11.00 18.84 -1.81
CA GLU A 86 11.93 18.57 -0.70
C GLU A 86 13.15 17.77 -1.16
N PHE A 87 12.97 16.70 -1.93
CA PHE A 87 14.08 15.95 -2.51
C PHE A 87 14.95 16.80 -3.45
N ALA A 88 14.33 17.63 -4.29
CA ALA A 88 15.04 18.54 -5.19
C ALA A 88 15.84 19.60 -4.42
N TYR A 89 15.30 20.10 -3.31
CA TYR A 89 15.96 21.10 -2.49
C TYR A 89 17.13 20.52 -1.69
N GLU A 90 16.92 19.36 -1.07
CA GLU A 90 17.88 18.78 -0.10
C GLU A 90 18.91 17.83 -0.72
N VAL A 91 18.60 17.13 -1.83
CA VAL A 91 19.47 16.04 -2.34
C VAL A 91 20.02 16.36 -3.73
N PHE A 92 19.19 16.92 -4.61
CA PHE A 92 19.57 17.15 -6.01
C PHE A 92 20.81 18.05 -6.17
N GLY A 93 20.93 19.09 -5.33
CA GLY A 93 22.10 19.97 -5.32
C GLY A 93 23.40 19.22 -5.03
N TYR A 94 23.41 18.46 -3.93
CA TYR A 94 24.58 17.67 -3.52
C TYR A 94 24.92 16.58 -4.54
N CYS A 95 23.95 15.86 -5.10
CA CYS A 95 24.24 14.87 -6.14
C CYS A 95 24.90 15.50 -7.37
N ARG A 96 24.52 16.72 -7.73
CA ARG A 96 25.15 17.44 -8.86
C ARG A 96 26.59 17.86 -8.55
N GLU A 97 26.86 18.28 -7.32
CA GLU A 97 28.22 18.60 -6.85
C GLU A 97 29.11 17.35 -6.78
N MET A 98 28.52 16.17 -6.62
CA MET A 98 29.19 14.87 -6.54
C MET A 98 29.33 14.13 -7.88
N ASP A 99 29.20 14.85 -9.00
CA ASP A 99 29.29 14.30 -10.36
C ASP A 99 28.33 13.13 -10.66
N THR A 100 27.21 13.03 -9.93
CA THR A 100 26.16 12.05 -10.27
C THR A 100 25.62 12.33 -11.67
N GLN A 101 25.52 11.28 -12.50
CA GLN A 101 25.05 11.43 -13.87
C GLN A 101 23.64 12.05 -13.92
N LEU A 102 23.47 13.04 -14.80
CA LEU A 102 22.18 13.71 -14.98
C LEU A 102 21.05 12.74 -15.36
N SER A 103 21.38 11.65 -16.08
CA SER A 103 20.46 10.56 -16.39
C SER A 103 19.82 9.99 -15.13
N SER A 104 20.63 9.62 -14.12
CA SER A 104 20.16 9.10 -12.83
C SER A 104 19.28 10.11 -12.08
N LEU A 105 19.60 11.41 -12.16
CA LEU A 105 18.82 12.46 -11.50
C LEU A 105 17.47 12.75 -12.17
N ILE A 106 17.31 12.42 -13.45
CA ILE A 106 16.04 12.60 -14.18
C ILE A 106 15.09 11.41 -13.96
N VAL A 107 15.60 10.21 -13.68
CA VAL A 107 14.78 9.00 -13.47
C VAL A 107 13.66 9.19 -12.44
N PRO A 108 13.89 9.76 -11.24
CA PRO A 108 12.82 9.97 -10.26
C PRO A 108 11.66 10.79 -10.82
N TYR A 109 11.93 11.81 -11.62
CA TYR A 109 10.91 12.71 -12.18
C TYR A 109 10.13 12.05 -13.33
N VAL A 110 10.80 11.23 -14.14
CA VAL A 110 10.12 10.41 -15.15
C VAL A 110 9.21 9.38 -14.48
N LEU A 111 9.70 8.70 -13.43
CA LEU A 111 8.91 7.78 -12.63
C LEU A 111 7.69 8.47 -12.02
N LEU A 112 7.85 9.67 -11.46
CA LEU A 112 6.74 10.48 -10.95
C LEU A 112 5.68 10.73 -12.03
N ALA A 113 6.08 11.22 -13.20
CA ALA A 113 5.14 11.56 -14.27
C ALA A 113 4.34 10.33 -14.75
N VAL A 114 5.03 9.19 -14.94
CA VAL A 114 4.41 7.94 -15.37
C VAL A 114 3.49 7.39 -14.26
N GLN A 115 3.96 7.40 -13.01
CA GLN A 115 3.19 6.96 -11.84
C GLN A 115 1.91 7.79 -11.68
N SER A 116 1.99 9.11 -11.82
CA SER A 116 0.85 10.02 -11.68
C SER A 116 -0.23 9.73 -12.74
N CYS A 117 0.19 9.36 -13.95
CA CYS A 117 -0.74 8.92 -15.00
C CYS A 117 -1.49 7.63 -14.60
N PHE A 118 -0.79 6.63 -14.08
CA PHE A 118 -1.41 5.39 -13.62
C PHE A 118 -2.28 5.58 -12.38
N PHE A 119 -1.87 6.43 -11.44
CA PHE A 119 -2.67 6.85 -10.30
C PHE A 119 -3.99 7.48 -10.75
N TYR A 120 -3.93 8.45 -11.67
CA TYR A 120 -5.11 9.10 -12.25
C TYR A 120 -6.05 8.08 -12.91
N LEU A 121 -5.50 7.18 -13.74
CA LEU A 121 -6.28 6.13 -14.39
C LEU A 121 -6.93 5.18 -13.38
N CYS A 122 -6.23 4.82 -12.31
CA CYS A 122 -6.75 3.97 -11.24
C CYS A 122 -7.92 4.62 -10.50
N CYS A 123 -7.80 5.91 -10.20
CA CYS A 123 -8.84 6.72 -9.54
C CYS A 123 -10.07 6.94 -10.43
N TYR A 124 -9.85 7.23 -11.71
CA TYR A 124 -10.91 7.71 -12.61
C TYR A 124 -11.63 6.59 -13.36
N ARG A 125 -10.94 5.50 -13.72
CA ARG A 125 -11.56 4.42 -14.49
C ARG A 125 -12.61 3.68 -13.67
N ASP A 126 -13.65 3.24 -14.38
CA ASP A 126 -14.66 2.38 -13.78
C ASP A 126 -14.02 1.02 -13.42
N PRO A 127 -14.24 0.49 -12.20
CA PRO A 127 -13.61 -0.77 -11.78
C PRO A 127 -14.27 -2.01 -12.38
N GLY A 128 -15.34 -1.87 -13.16
CA GLY A 128 -16.22 -2.95 -13.60
C GLY A 128 -17.55 -2.93 -12.84
N THR A 129 -18.18 -1.77 -12.73
CA THR A 129 -19.47 -1.60 -12.06
C THR A 129 -20.55 -2.44 -12.78
N VAL A 130 -21.26 -3.26 -12.01
CA VAL A 130 -22.39 -4.05 -12.50
C VAL A 130 -23.66 -3.21 -12.39
N THR A 131 -24.26 -2.88 -13.52
CA THR A 131 -25.51 -2.13 -13.66
C THR A 131 -26.61 -3.02 -14.20
N LYS A 132 -27.87 -2.56 -14.18
CA LYS A 132 -28.99 -3.30 -14.79
C LYS A 132 -28.75 -3.55 -16.29
N ASP A 133 -28.21 -2.55 -16.99
CA ASP A 133 -27.99 -2.61 -18.45
C ASP A 133 -26.92 -3.62 -18.86
N ASN A 134 -25.86 -3.75 -18.05
CA ASN A 134 -24.76 -4.67 -18.35
C ASN A 134 -24.87 -6.02 -17.62
N HIS A 135 -25.85 -6.19 -16.73
CA HIS A 135 -25.97 -7.36 -15.85
C HIS A 135 -25.94 -8.70 -16.60
N ALA A 136 -26.77 -8.83 -17.64
CA ALA A 136 -26.89 -10.06 -18.42
C ALA A 136 -25.57 -10.45 -19.12
N SER A 137 -24.72 -9.48 -19.42
CA SER A 137 -23.41 -9.72 -20.04
C SER A 137 -22.37 -10.07 -18.96
N GLN A 138 -22.38 -9.37 -17.83
CA GLN A 138 -21.46 -9.59 -16.70
C GLN A 138 -21.61 -10.97 -16.04
N VAL A 139 -22.84 -11.49 -15.93
CA VAL A 139 -23.11 -12.84 -15.37
C VAL A 139 -22.44 -13.96 -16.17
N ARG A 140 -22.17 -13.75 -17.46
CA ARG A 140 -21.57 -14.75 -18.36
C ARG A 140 -20.04 -14.68 -18.45
N VAL A 141 -19.40 -13.69 -17.84
CA VAL A 141 -17.95 -13.47 -17.96
C VAL A 141 -17.14 -14.56 -17.23
N TYR A 142 -17.58 -14.93 -16.03
CA TYR A 142 -16.90 -15.93 -15.20
C TYR A 142 -17.86 -17.07 -14.84
N LEU A 143 -17.34 -18.30 -14.88
CA LEU A 143 -18.06 -19.47 -14.38
C LEU A 143 -18.12 -19.42 -12.85
N TYR A 144 -19.22 -19.91 -12.28
CA TYR A 144 -19.38 -20.06 -10.84
C TYR A 144 -18.59 -21.29 -10.37
N ASP A 145 -17.67 -21.11 -9.43
CA ASP A 145 -16.91 -22.21 -8.81
C ASP A 145 -17.74 -23.07 -7.85
N ARG A 146 -18.99 -22.64 -7.54
CA ARG A 146 -19.93 -23.30 -6.61
C ARG A 146 -19.39 -23.50 -5.19
N ARG A 147 -18.25 -22.88 -4.86
CA ARG A 147 -17.61 -22.90 -3.54
C ARG A 147 -17.65 -21.50 -2.93
N LEU A 148 -16.91 -20.56 -3.52
CA LEU A 148 -16.88 -19.17 -3.09
C LEU A 148 -18.00 -18.34 -3.73
N PHE A 149 -18.42 -18.72 -4.94
CA PHE A 149 -19.44 -18.04 -5.72
C PHE A 149 -20.49 -19.03 -6.23
N GLN A 150 -21.69 -18.96 -5.66
CA GLN A 150 -22.83 -19.79 -6.07
C GLN A 150 -23.74 -19.02 -7.05
N PRO A 151 -24.34 -19.71 -8.04
CA PRO A 151 -25.33 -19.10 -8.92
C PRO A 151 -26.61 -18.71 -8.15
N GLY A 152 -27.34 -17.71 -8.65
CA GLY A 152 -28.63 -17.28 -8.07
C GLY A 152 -28.53 -16.36 -6.84
N VAL A 153 -27.34 -16.19 -6.25
CA VAL A 153 -27.15 -15.29 -5.10
C VAL A 153 -27.33 -13.84 -5.51
N SER A 154 -28.29 -13.14 -4.92
CA SER A 154 -28.60 -11.74 -5.23
C SER A 154 -27.95 -10.75 -4.26
N CYS A 155 -27.71 -9.52 -4.73
CA CYS A 155 -27.34 -8.39 -3.90
C CYS A 155 -28.61 -7.70 -3.40
N SER A 156 -28.79 -7.66 -2.07
CA SER A 156 -29.94 -7.00 -1.44
C SER A 156 -30.00 -5.49 -1.69
N THR A 157 -28.84 -4.83 -1.86
CA THR A 157 -28.78 -3.38 -2.10
C THR A 157 -29.01 -3.03 -3.57
N CYS A 158 -28.31 -3.70 -4.49
CA CYS A 158 -28.40 -3.40 -5.92
C CYS A 158 -29.57 -4.11 -6.62
N LEU A 159 -30.19 -5.09 -5.97
CA LEU A 159 -31.30 -5.90 -6.51
C LEU A 159 -30.95 -6.59 -7.83
N LEU A 160 -29.73 -7.12 -7.90
CA LEU A 160 -29.18 -7.85 -9.04
C LEU A 160 -28.57 -9.17 -8.58
N VAL A 161 -28.73 -10.25 -9.36
CA VAL A 161 -27.97 -11.49 -9.16
C VAL A 161 -26.48 -11.18 -9.28
N LYS A 162 -25.67 -11.58 -8.31
CA LYS A 162 -24.23 -11.31 -8.31
C LYS A 162 -23.55 -12.17 -9.37
N PRO A 163 -22.88 -11.58 -10.38
CA PRO A 163 -21.98 -12.35 -11.22
C PRO A 163 -20.90 -13.07 -10.40
N ALA A 164 -20.35 -14.17 -10.91
CA ALA A 164 -19.21 -14.82 -10.27
C ALA A 164 -18.04 -13.84 -10.09
N ARG A 165 -17.30 -13.96 -8.98
CA ARG A 165 -16.22 -13.05 -8.57
C ARG A 165 -16.63 -11.60 -8.26
N SER A 166 -17.92 -11.26 -8.30
CA SER A 166 -18.39 -9.91 -7.96
C SER A 166 -18.63 -9.74 -6.45
N LYS A 167 -18.63 -8.48 -5.99
CA LYS A 167 -19.02 -8.10 -4.62
C LYS A 167 -19.65 -6.72 -4.60
N HIS A 168 -20.63 -6.54 -3.71
CA HIS A 168 -21.14 -5.21 -3.38
C HIS A 168 -20.17 -4.50 -2.44
N CYS A 169 -19.63 -3.37 -2.88
CA CYS A 169 -18.87 -2.48 -2.02
C CYS A 169 -19.83 -1.51 -1.33
N ARG A 170 -19.95 -1.61 0.00
CA ARG A 170 -20.80 -0.70 0.79
C ARG A 170 -20.34 0.75 0.74
N VAL A 171 -19.02 0.98 0.67
CA VAL A 171 -18.42 2.32 0.60
C VAL A 171 -18.79 3.00 -0.71
N CYS A 172 -18.59 2.32 -1.83
CA CYS A 172 -18.94 2.86 -3.16
C CYS A 172 -20.41 2.66 -3.55
N ASN A 173 -21.20 1.98 -2.71
CA ASN A 173 -22.60 1.61 -2.93
C ASN A 173 -22.89 1.00 -4.31
N ARG A 174 -22.06 0.06 -4.76
CA ARG A 174 -22.22 -0.62 -6.06
C ARG A 174 -21.62 -2.01 -6.08
N CYS A 175 -22.17 -2.87 -6.93
CA CYS A 175 -21.55 -4.16 -7.27
C CYS A 175 -20.42 -3.95 -8.26
N VAL A 176 -19.28 -4.60 -8.02
CA VAL A 176 -18.10 -4.54 -8.88
C VAL A 176 -17.72 -5.95 -9.31
N GLN A 177 -17.49 -6.14 -10.60
CA GLN A 177 -17.04 -7.38 -11.22
C GLN A 177 -15.60 -7.69 -10.84
N ARG A 178 -15.28 -8.97 -10.59
CA ARG A 178 -13.95 -9.43 -10.12
C ARG A 178 -13.41 -8.50 -9.02
N PHE A 179 -14.23 -8.28 -8.00
CA PHE A 179 -13.91 -7.32 -6.94
C PHE A 179 -12.66 -7.80 -6.18
N ASP A 180 -11.68 -6.91 -6.09
CA ASP A 180 -10.48 -7.13 -5.29
C ASP A 180 -10.64 -6.51 -3.90
N HIS A 181 -10.58 -5.19 -3.82
CA HIS A 181 -10.81 -4.46 -2.58
C HIS A 181 -11.32 -3.04 -2.87
N HIS A 182 -11.75 -2.34 -1.81
CA HIS A 182 -11.91 -0.89 -1.88
C HIS A 182 -10.62 -0.26 -1.38
N CYS A 183 -9.96 0.51 -2.23
CA CYS A 183 -8.67 1.12 -1.91
C CYS A 183 -8.88 2.58 -1.55
N VAL A 184 -8.65 2.91 -0.27
CA VAL A 184 -8.74 4.28 0.24
C VAL A 184 -7.69 5.19 -0.42
N TRP A 185 -6.54 4.64 -0.79
CA TRP A 185 -5.42 5.37 -1.39
C TRP A 185 -5.64 5.81 -2.83
N VAL A 186 -6.68 5.31 -3.50
CA VAL A 186 -7.11 5.78 -4.83
C VAL A 186 -8.59 6.18 -4.84
N ASN A 187 -9.23 6.19 -3.67
CA ASN A 187 -10.64 6.51 -3.46
C ASN A 187 -11.59 5.83 -4.49
N ASN A 188 -11.32 4.56 -4.77
CA ASN A 188 -12.05 3.77 -5.76
C ASN A 188 -12.01 2.28 -5.40
N CYS A 189 -12.97 1.51 -5.92
CA CYS A 189 -12.81 0.05 -5.90
C CYS A 189 -11.72 -0.37 -6.88
N ILE A 190 -11.03 -1.44 -6.55
CA ILE A 190 -10.17 -2.18 -7.47
C ILE A 190 -10.95 -3.41 -7.92
N GLY A 191 -11.10 -3.57 -9.23
CA GLY A 191 -11.87 -4.66 -9.83
C GLY A 191 -11.40 -4.99 -11.25
N ALA A 192 -12.23 -5.73 -11.98
CA ALA A 192 -11.90 -6.26 -13.30
C ALA A 192 -11.26 -5.24 -14.26
N GLN A 193 -11.80 -4.02 -14.33
CA GLN A 193 -11.45 -3.07 -15.39
C GLN A 193 -10.34 -2.08 -15.01
N ASN A 194 -9.94 -1.99 -13.74
CA ASN A 194 -8.89 -1.08 -13.29
C ASN A 194 -7.74 -1.73 -12.51
N TYR A 195 -7.78 -3.04 -12.25
CA TYR A 195 -6.70 -3.75 -11.54
C TYR A 195 -5.31 -3.56 -12.18
N ARG A 196 -5.22 -3.54 -13.52
CA ARG A 196 -3.95 -3.27 -14.23
C ARG A 196 -3.33 -1.91 -13.87
N TYR A 197 -4.16 -0.88 -13.75
CA TYR A 197 -3.69 0.47 -13.41
C TYR A 197 -3.24 0.51 -11.95
N PHE A 198 -3.99 -0.15 -11.06
CA PHE A 198 -3.59 -0.31 -9.67
C PHE A 198 -2.25 -1.04 -9.52
N LEU A 199 -2.06 -2.15 -10.23
CA LEU A 199 -0.82 -2.93 -10.17
C LEU A 199 0.39 -2.11 -10.67
N LEU A 200 0.24 -1.43 -11.81
CA LEU A 200 1.30 -0.57 -12.35
C LEU A 200 1.58 0.63 -11.45
N TYR A 201 0.55 1.28 -10.91
CA TYR A 201 0.69 2.35 -9.92
C TYR A 201 1.48 1.88 -8.69
N LEU A 202 1.15 0.71 -8.15
CA LEU A 202 1.83 0.15 -6.98
C LEU A 202 3.31 -0.17 -7.26
N LEU A 203 3.60 -0.81 -8.39
CA LEU A 203 4.96 -1.12 -8.81
C LEU A 203 5.80 0.14 -9.07
N LEU A 204 5.23 1.14 -9.74
CA LEU A 204 5.90 2.40 -10.01
C LEU A 204 6.14 3.20 -8.73
N THR A 205 5.18 3.23 -7.80
CA THR A 205 5.37 3.88 -6.48
C THR A 205 6.47 3.19 -5.69
N CYS A 206 6.55 1.86 -5.76
CA CYS A 206 7.65 1.10 -5.15
C CYS A 206 9.00 1.40 -5.80
N ALA A 207 9.07 1.43 -7.14
CA ALA A 207 10.30 1.76 -7.87
C ALA A 207 10.77 3.19 -7.56
N MET A 208 9.83 4.13 -7.53
CA MET A 208 10.06 5.54 -7.20
C MET A 208 10.65 5.71 -5.78
N ALA A 209 10.06 5.06 -4.77
CA ALA A 209 10.59 5.10 -3.41
C ALA A 209 11.99 4.47 -3.29
N GLY A 210 12.23 3.36 -4.01
CA GLY A 210 13.52 2.69 -4.05
C GLY A 210 14.61 3.54 -4.72
N ASP A 211 14.28 4.16 -5.86
CA ASP A 211 15.20 5.00 -6.64
C ASP A 211 15.67 6.22 -5.83
N ILE A 212 14.73 6.95 -5.20
CA ILE A 212 15.07 8.09 -4.32
C ILE A 212 15.91 7.63 -3.12
N ALA A 213 15.58 6.48 -2.52
CA ALA A 213 16.35 5.94 -1.40
C ALA A 213 17.78 5.57 -1.81
N VAL A 214 17.97 4.97 -2.99
CA VAL A 214 19.29 4.62 -3.54
C VAL A 214 20.11 5.89 -3.79
N LEU A 215 19.55 6.88 -4.49
CA LEU A 215 20.25 8.15 -4.75
C LEU A 215 20.64 8.87 -3.46
N THR A 216 19.75 8.88 -2.47
CA THR A 216 20.02 9.52 -1.18
C THR A 216 21.10 8.77 -0.38
N ALA A 217 21.08 7.44 -0.41
CA ALA A 217 22.10 6.63 0.25
C ALA A 217 23.47 6.76 -0.43
N ASP A 218 23.50 6.82 -1.76
CA ASP A 218 24.71 7.05 -2.57
C ASP A 218 25.33 8.41 -2.24
N MET A 219 24.53 9.47 -2.20
CA MET A 219 24.98 10.81 -1.78
C MET A 219 25.58 10.80 -0.37
N LEU A 220 24.91 10.20 0.62
CA LEU A 220 25.45 10.12 1.98
C LEU A 220 26.75 9.30 2.03
N PHE A 221 26.86 8.24 1.23
CA PHE A 221 28.07 7.44 1.13
C PHE A 221 29.24 8.24 0.52
N HIS A 222 28.98 9.01 -0.53
CA HIS A 222 29.97 9.92 -1.10
C HIS A 222 30.42 11.00 -0.11
N VAL A 223 29.52 11.53 0.74
CA VAL A 223 29.92 12.45 1.82
C VAL A 223 30.92 11.77 2.77
N VAL A 224 30.64 10.52 3.16
CA VAL A 224 31.52 9.74 4.05
C VAL A 224 32.91 9.56 3.45
N LEU A 225 32.97 9.28 2.14
CA LEU A 225 34.24 9.11 1.42
C LEU A 225 35.00 10.42 1.27
N GLN A 226 34.33 11.51 0.87
CA GLN A 226 34.98 12.80 0.65
C GLN A 226 35.48 13.45 1.94
N ALA A 227 34.76 13.28 3.06
CA ALA A 227 35.20 13.75 4.36
C ALA A 227 36.17 12.79 5.07
N ASP A 228 36.62 11.72 4.39
CA ASP A 228 37.50 10.67 4.90
C ASP A 228 37.07 10.13 6.28
N LEU A 229 35.75 10.03 6.49
CA LEU A 229 35.19 9.63 7.78
C LEU A 229 35.48 8.16 8.12
N LEU A 230 35.82 7.35 7.12
CA LEU A 230 36.23 5.95 7.31
C LEU A 230 37.57 5.81 8.04
N HIS A 231 38.46 6.80 7.94
CA HIS A 231 39.76 6.82 8.60
C HIS A 231 39.85 7.83 9.75
N ALA A 232 38.74 8.53 10.04
CA ALA A 232 38.69 9.52 11.11
C ALA A 232 39.02 8.89 12.48
N ARG A 233 39.63 9.69 13.36
CA ARG A 233 39.98 9.32 14.73
C ARG A 233 39.44 10.34 15.72
N TYR A 234 39.01 9.89 16.88
CA TYR A 234 38.60 10.75 17.98
C TYR A 234 39.42 10.43 19.24
N ILE A 235 39.53 11.42 20.12
CA ILE A 235 40.20 11.26 21.42
C ILE A 235 39.13 10.92 22.45
N ASP A 236 39.29 9.81 23.17
CA ASP A 236 38.37 9.43 24.23
C ASP A 236 38.64 10.19 25.55
N HIS A 237 37.83 9.91 26.57
CA HIS A 237 37.94 10.55 27.89
C HIS A 237 39.26 10.26 28.61
N ASN A 238 39.99 9.22 28.20
CA ASN A 238 41.30 8.86 28.75
C ASN A 238 42.45 9.48 27.95
N GLY A 239 42.15 10.24 26.87
CA GLY A 239 43.16 10.83 26.00
C GLY A 239 43.65 9.90 24.89
N GLU A 240 43.09 8.70 24.75
CA GLU A 240 43.53 7.70 23.78
C GLU A 240 42.87 7.94 22.41
N GLN A 241 43.63 7.72 21.33
CA GLN A 241 43.08 7.82 19.98
C GLN A 241 42.33 6.55 19.59
N GLN A 242 41.04 6.69 19.32
CA GLN A 242 40.18 5.62 18.87
C GLN A 242 39.74 5.84 17.41
N PRO A 243 39.67 4.79 16.58
CA PRO A 243 39.11 4.89 15.23
C PRO A 243 37.60 5.20 15.29
N ALA A 244 37.14 6.03 14.37
CA ALA A 244 35.72 6.33 14.20
C ALA A 244 34.97 5.10 13.67
N GLY A 245 34.39 4.33 14.57
CA GLY A 245 33.55 3.19 14.19
C GLY A 245 32.26 3.60 13.48
N PRO A 246 31.51 2.65 12.89
CA PRO A 246 30.27 2.93 12.13
C PRO A 246 29.22 3.74 12.90
N ARG A 247 29.15 3.57 14.23
CA ARG A 247 28.23 4.34 15.09
C ARG A 247 28.54 5.83 15.09
N PHE A 248 29.83 6.19 15.11
CA PHE A 248 30.25 7.59 15.05
C PHE A 248 29.86 8.20 13.70
N ILE A 249 30.10 7.48 12.60
CA ILE A 249 29.76 7.94 11.25
C ILE A 249 28.24 8.16 11.13
N ILE A 250 27.43 7.20 11.58
CA ILE A 250 25.96 7.34 11.56
C ILE A 250 25.52 8.54 12.39
N GLN A 251 26.10 8.72 13.59
CA GLN A 251 25.78 9.86 14.45
C GLN A 251 26.20 11.19 13.79
N HIS A 252 27.37 11.24 13.17
CA HIS A 252 27.86 12.41 12.45
C HIS A 252 26.92 12.75 11.28
N LEU A 253 26.61 11.80 10.41
CA LEU A 253 25.67 12.01 9.30
C LEU A 253 24.30 12.47 9.78
N PHE A 254 23.81 11.89 10.87
CA PHE A 254 22.52 12.28 11.43
C PHE A 254 22.53 13.72 11.97
N LEU A 255 23.61 14.14 12.65
CA LEU A 255 23.72 15.50 13.19
C LEU A 255 23.97 16.54 12.09
N THR A 256 24.70 16.17 11.04
CA THR A 256 25.02 17.05 9.92
C THR A 256 23.85 17.15 8.94
N PHE A 257 23.16 16.04 8.64
CA PHE A 257 22.07 15.97 7.66
C PHE A 257 20.80 15.31 8.23
N PRO A 258 20.21 15.86 9.31
CA PRO A 258 19.09 15.22 10.00
C PRO A 258 17.89 14.98 9.07
N ARG A 259 17.55 15.97 8.23
CA ARG A 259 16.43 15.88 7.29
C ARG A 259 16.63 14.76 6.26
N ILE A 260 17.81 14.69 5.64
CA ILE A 260 18.15 13.68 4.63
C ILE A 260 18.12 12.28 5.23
N VAL A 261 18.70 12.10 6.42
CA VAL A 261 18.73 10.80 7.11
C VAL A 261 17.31 10.35 7.53
N PHE A 262 16.47 11.26 8.05
CA PHE A 262 15.08 10.94 8.36
C PHE A 262 14.26 10.60 7.11
N MET A 263 14.43 11.37 6.03
CA MET A 263 13.78 11.11 4.75
C MET A 263 14.19 9.73 4.21
N LEU A 264 15.48 9.40 4.20
CA LEU A 264 15.98 8.09 3.79
C LEU A 264 15.37 6.96 4.63
N GLY A 265 15.39 7.10 5.95
CA GLY A 265 14.80 6.10 6.85
C GLY A 265 13.31 5.87 6.58
N PHE A 266 12.55 6.96 6.37
CA PHE A 266 11.13 6.89 6.01
C PHE A 266 10.91 6.24 4.64
N LEU A 267 11.70 6.60 3.63
CA LEU A 267 11.61 6.03 2.27
C LEU A 267 11.91 4.53 2.27
N VAL A 268 12.96 4.09 2.99
CA VAL A 268 13.29 2.66 3.14
C VAL A 268 12.14 1.92 3.80
N PHE A 269 11.57 2.47 4.87
CA PHE A 269 10.42 1.88 5.55
C PHE A 269 9.19 1.77 4.61
N VAL A 270 8.85 2.84 3.90
CA VAL A 270 7.74 2.85 2.92
C VAL A 270 8.01 1.87 1.78
N PHE A 271 9.24 1.81 1.27
CA PHE A 271 9.65 0.86 0.23
C PHE A 271 9.43 -0.57 0.67
N VAL A 272 9.86 -0.96 1.88
CA VAL A 272 9.68 -2.33 2.38
C VAL A 272 8.19 -2.68 2.49
N LEU A 273 7.36 -1.77 2.99
CA LEU A 273 5.91 -1.96 3.09
C LEU A 273 5.26 -2.13 1.71
N LEU A 274 5.58 -1.22 0.77
CA LEU A 274 5.03 -1.25 -0.58
C LEU A 274 5.54 -2.45 -1.38
N ALA A 275 6.80 -2.84 -1.23
CA ALA A 275 7.37 -4.02 -1.86
C ALA A 275 6.67 -5.30 -1.38
N GLY A 276 6.43 -5.44 -0.08
CA GLY A 276 5.65 -6.57 0.46
C GLY A 276 4.23 -6.62 -0.11
N TYR A 277 3.57 -5.47 -0.21
CA TYR A 277 2.23 -5.37 -0.79
C TYR A 277 2.21 -5.64 -2.30
N ALA A 278 3.22 -5.16 -3.03
CA ALA A 278 3.40 -5.40 -4.46
C ALA A 278 3.65 -6.88 -4.73
N LEU A 279 4.54 -7.54 -3.97
CA LEU A 279 4.80 -8.97 -4.07
C LEU A 279 3.54 -9.79 -3.81
N PHE A 280 2.74 -9.42 -2.82
CA PHE A 280 1.45 -10.06 -2.57
C PHE A 280 0.51 -9.93 -3.78
N HIS A 281 0.36 -8.74 -4.35
CA HIS A 281 -0.49 -8.54 -5.53
C HIS A 281 0.05 -9.17 -6.82
N LEU A 282 1.38 -9.27 -6.96
CA LEU A 282 2.02 -10.04 -8.03
C LEU A 282 1.72 -11.52 -7.89
N TYR A 283 1.84 -12.08 -6.67
CA TYR A 283 1.45 -13.46 -6.38
C TYR A 283 -0.03 -13.70 -6.76
N LEU A 284 -0.94 -12.85 -6.28
CA LEU A 284 -2.36 -12.91 -6.59
C LEU A 284 -2.66 -12.87 -8.10
N ALA A 285 -1.95 -11.99 -8.83
CA ALA A 285 -2.05 -11.92 -10.29
C ALA A 285 -1.57 -13.21 -10.97
N VAL A 286 -0.45 -13.78 -10.50
CA VAL A 286 0.12 -15.02 -11.03
C VAL A 286 -0.79 -16.23 -10.77
N VAL A 287 -1.49 -16.29 -9.63
CA VAL A 287 -2.43 -17.39 -9.33
C VAL A 287 -3.88 -17.12 -9.76
N ASN A 288 -4.16 -15.98 -10.41
CA ASN A 288 -5.50 -15.51 -10.79
C ASN A 288 -6.50 -15.55 -9.63
N GLN A 289 -6.12 -14.95 -8.51
CA GLN A 289 -6.96 -14.82 -7.33
C GLN A 289 -7.05 -13.34 -6.95
N THR A 290 -8.21 -12.88 -6.51
CA THR A 290 -8.35 -11.54 -5.92
C THR A 290 -8.02 -11.56 -4.42
N SER A 291 -7.65 -10.43 -3.84
CA SER A 291 -7.42 -10.31 -2.39
C SER A 291 -8.67 -10.70 -1.59
N ASN A 292 -9.87 -10.35 -2.09
CA ASN A 292 -11.14 -10.76 -1.51
C ASN A 292 -11.38 -12.28 -1.60
N GLU A 293 -11.01 -12.93 -2.71
CA GLU A 293 -11.05 -14.40 -2.82
C GLU A 293 -10.08 -15.07 -1.87
N TRP A 294 -8.87 -14.53 -1.75
CA TRP A 294 -7.84 -15.04 -0.83
C TRP A 294 -8.28 -14.94 0.63
N TYR A 295 -8.86 -13.81 1.02
CA TYR A 295 -9.38 -13.62 2.37
C TYR A 295 -10.56 -14.56 2.67
N LYS A 296 -11.53 -14.67 1.74
CA LYS A 296 -12.65 -15.61 1.89
C LYS A 296 -12.18 -17.07 1.93
N GLY A 297 -11.21 -17.43 1.10
CA GLY A 297 -10.66 -18.79 1.06
C GLY A 297 -10.02 -19.21 2.38
N ARG A 298 -9.35 -18.28 3.09
CA ARG A 298 -8.82 -18.53 4.43
C ARG A 298 -9.89 -18.73 5.49
N ALA A 299 -11.00 -17.98 5.41
CA ALA A 299 -12.12 -18.13 6.34
C ALA A 299 -12.85 -19.49 6.19
N TRP A 300 -12.75 -20.13 5.02
CA TRP A 300 -13.28 -21.48 4.77
C TRP A 300 -12.30 -22.60 5.20
N GLY A 301 -11.16 -22.23 5.80
CA GLY A 301 -10.32 -23.16 6.56
C GLY A 301 -10.96 -23.47 7.91
N CYS A 302 -11.67 -24.60 7.97
CA CYS A 302 -12.17 -25.29 9.16
C CYS A 302 -13.10 -24.48 10.11
N GLU A 303 -14.39 -24.38 9.76
CA GLU A 303 -15.46 -24.12 10.75
C GLU A 303 -15.56 -25.23 11.81
N HIS A 304 -15.02 -26.42 11.53
CA HIS A 304 -15.06 -27.57 12.44
C HIS A 304 -14.00 -27.51 13.57
N CYS A 305 -13.05 -26.58 13.51
CA CYS A 305 -11.88 -26.52 14.40
C CYS A 305 -11.99 -25.47 15.51
N TYR A 306 -13.11 -24.75 15.61
CA TYR A 306 -13.33 -23.78 16.68
C TYR A 306 -13.69 -24.40 18.04
N GLY A 307 -13.77 -25.74 18.14
CA GLY A 307 -14.35 -26.39 19.32
C GLY A 307 -13.54 -27.48 20.03
N ILE A 308 -12.44 -28.02 19.48
CA ILE A 308 -11.77 -29.18 20.11
C ILE A 308 -10.26 -29.03 20.02
N ALA A 309 -9.63 -28.69 21.15
CA ALA A 309 -8.19 -28.80 21.33
C ALA A 309 -7.78 -30.27 21.27
N GLY A 310 -6.89 -30.64 20.34
CA GLY A 310 -6.16 -31.91 20.43
C GLY A 310 -6.16 -32.84 19.21
N HIS A 311 -6.77 -32.49 18.07
CA HIS A 311 -6.60 -33.29 16.84
C HIS A 311 -5.84 -32.52 15.77
N GLN A 312 -4.65 -33.03 15.40
CA GLN A 312 -3.95 -32.64 14.18
C GLN A 312 -4.86 -32.98 13.00
N CYS A 313 -5.50 -31.96 12.44
CA CYS A 313 -6.27 -32.11 11.21
C CYS A 313 -5.28 -32.29 10.05
N SER A 314 -5.03 -33.53 9.67
CA SER A 314 -4.36 -33.91 8.43
C SER A 314 -5.30 -33.73 7.23
N LEU A 315 -5.92 -32.56 7.09
CA LEU A 315 -6.55 -32.19 5.83
C LEU A 315 -5.51 -31.45 5.00
N SER A 316 -4.82 -32.25 4.18
CA SER A 316 -4.06 -31.89 3.00
C SER A 316 -4.05 -30.38 2.74
N SER A 317 -2.89 -29.76 2.98
CA SER A 317 -2.52 -28.42 2.53
C SER A 317 -2.47 -28.35 1.00
N VAL A 318 -3.56 -28.72 0.34
CA VAL A 318 -3.76 -28.51 -1.08
C VAL A 318 -3.90 -27.01 -1.22
N THR A 319 -2.78 -26.39 -1.55
CA THR A 319 -2.66 -25.36 -2.58
C THR A 319 -3.61 -25.71 -3.73
N ALA A 320 -4.92 -25.57 -3.50
CA ALA A 320 -5.93 -25.67 -4.52
C ALA A 320 -5.61 -24.51 -5.43
N SER A 321 -5.01 -24.81 -6.58
CA SER A 321 -4.89 -23.86 -7.67
C SER A 321 -6.24 -23.14 -7.76
N SER A 322 -6.21 -21.80 -7.73
CA SER A 322 -7.44 -21.01 -7.86
C SER A 322 -8.27 -21.61 -8.98
N PHE A 323 -9.57 -21.85 -8.79
CA PHE A 323 -10.45 -22.38 -9.82
C PHE A 323 -10.35 -21.58 -11.14
N TYR A 324 -9.95 -20.30 -11.03
CA TYR A 324 -9.75 -19.38 -12.15
C TYR A 324 -8.30 -19.36 -12.70
N ASN A 325 -7.37 -20.12 -12.12
CA ASN A 325 -5.99 -20.23 -12.58
C ASN A 325 -5.93 -20.95 -13.94
N ARG A 326 -5.37 -20.28 -14.95
CA ARG A 326 -5.21 -20.79 -16.33
C ARG A 326 -3.73 -20.87 -16.75
N GLY A 327 -2.81 -20.79 -15.81
CA GLY A 327 -1.36 -20.67 -16.05
C GLY A 327 -0.90 -19.21 -16.08
N ILE A 328 0.36 -18.99 -15.70
CA ILE A 328 0.94 -17.66 -15.42
C ILE A 328 0.66 -16.65 -16.52
N LEU A 329 1.00 -16.99 -17.78
CA LEU A 329 0.82 -16.08 -18.92
C LEU A 329 -0.65 -15.72 -19.17
N ARG A 330 -1.56 -16.69 -19.09
CA ARG A 330 -3.01 -16.45 -19.30
C ARG A 330 -3.61 -15.63 -18.16
N ASN A 331 -3.12 -15.83 -16.94
CA ASN A 331 -3.55 -15.08 -15.76
C ASN A 331 -3.13 -13.61 -15.87
N LEU A 332 -1.85 -13.37 -16.19
CA LEU A 332 -1.34 -12.01 -16.42
C LEU A 332 -2.04 -11.35 -17.62
N TRP A 333 -2.27 -12.09 -18.70
CA TRP A 333 -3.04 -11.59 -19.84
C TRP A 333 -4.43 -11.10 -19.44
N GLU A 334 -5.16 -11.84 -18.59
CA GLU A 334 -6.46 -11.42 -18.08
C GLU A 334 -6.38 -10.15 -17.20
N ILE A 335 -5.25 -9.90 -16.53
CA ILE A 335 -5.06 -8.66 -15.77
C ILE A 335 -4.96 -7.46 -16.70
N PHE A 336 -4.11 -7.55 -17.73
CA PHE A 336 -3.86 -6.44 -18.65
C PHE A 336 -4.95 -6.27 -19.72
N HIS A 337 -5.62 -7.37 -20.08
CA HIS A 337 -6.73 -7.45 -21.03
C HIS A 337 -7.92 -8.17 -20.36
N PRO A 338 -8.63 -7.48 -19.45
CA PRO A 338 -9.75 -8.09 -18.74
C PRO A 338 -10.87 -8.48 -19.70
N PHE A 339 -11.50 -9.61 -19.43
CA PHE A 339 -12.63 -10.08 -20.23
C PHE A 339 -13.77 -9.04 -20.17
N THR A 340 -14.07 -8.48 -21.33
CA THR A 340 -15.32 -7.76 -21.55
C THR A 340 -16.35 -8.75 -22.06
N ALA A 341 -17.58 -8.69 -21.57
CA ALA A 341 -18.64 -9.46 -22.18
C ALA A 341 -18.80 -9.01 -23.63
N SER A 342 -18.47 -9.87 -24.60
CA SER A 342 -18.71 -9.56 -26.00
C SER A 342 -20.22 -9.42 -26.17
N VAL A 343 -20.65 -8.24 -26.61
CA VAL A 343 -22.00 -8.06 -27.12
C VAL A 343 -22.04 -8.89 -28.40
N LYS A 344 -22.45 -10.17 -28.30
CA LYS A 344 -23.03 -10.83 -29.46
C LYS A 344 -24.26 -9.99 -29.81
N LYS A 345 -24.10 -9.05 -30.75
CA LYS A 345 -25.23 -8.57 -31.55
C LYS A 345 -25.74 -9.84 -32.22
N ASN A 346 -26.84 -10.39 -31.70
CA ASN A 346 -27.61 -11.37 -32.45
C ASN A 346 -27.93 -10.70 -33.79
N LYS A 347 -27.32 -11.21 -34.86
CA LYS A 347 -27.84 -11.00 -36.21
C LYS A 347 -29.02 -11.93 -36.41
#